data_AF-A0A8H9G8E4-F1
#
_entry.id   AF-A0A8H9G8E4-F1
#
_cell.length_a   1.000
_cell.length_b   1.000
_cell.length_c   1.000
_cell.angle_alpha   90.00
_cell.angle_beta   90.00
_cell.angle_gamma   90.00
#
_symmetry.space_group_name_H-M   'P 1'
#
loop_
_entity.id
_entity.type
_entity.pdbx_description
1 polymer ?
#
loop_
_entity_poly.entity_id
_entity_poly.type
_entity_poly.pdbx_seq_one_letter_code
_entity_poly.pdbx_strand_id
1 'polypeptide(L)'
;MPTGLQGDAPGLISRGGAGRLYRVCALGRARKVRSADGRNRTDPSPTDPSADRRSSVWDEEAGGPRRPESTSEEPGEQLPTIQQLVRKGRTPKVTKTKAPALKANPQQRGVCTRVYTTTPKKPNSALRKVARVKLSNGTEVTAYIPGEGHNLQERSMVLVRGGRVKDLPGVRYKIIRGALDTQAVKNRKQARSRYGAKKG
;
A
#
# COMPACT_ATOMS: atom_id res chain seq x y z
N MET A 1 -14.84 -23.52 -58.65
CA MET A 1 -15.32 -24.82 -58.12
C MET A 1 -15.29 -24.76 -56.60
N PRO A 2 -16.43 -24.50 -55.94
CA PRO A 2 -16.56 -24.54 -54.49
C PRO A 2 -17.09 -25.91 -54.03
N THR A 3 -16.55 -26.45 -52.94
CA THR A 3 -17.15 -27.52 -52.12
C THR A 3 -17.36 -26.89 -50.74
N GLY A 4 -18.58 -26.71 -50.21
CA GLY A 4 -19.61 -27.70 -49.93
C GLY A 4 -19.38 -28.23 -48.50
N LEU A 5 -19.98 -27.62 -47.46
CA LEU A 5 -21.05 -28.17 -46.58
C LEU A 5 -20.59 -29.41 -45.77
N GLN A 6 -20.89 -29.68 -44.49
CA GLN A 6 -21.89 -29.27 -43.49
C GLN A 6 -21.46 -29.94 -42.15
N GLY A 7 -21.90 -29.48 -40.97
CA GLY A 7 -21.80 -30.31 -39.75
C GLY A 7 -21.97 -29.60 -38.42
N ASP A 8 -23.22 -29.29 -38.05
CA ASP A 8 -23.67 -29.01 -36.68
C ASP A 8 -23.81 -30.32 -35.86
N ALA A 9 -23.42 -30.31 -34.57
CA ALA A 9 -24.25 -30.77 -33.44
C ALA A 9 -23.51 -30.73 -32.07
N PRO A 10 -24.24 -30.57 -30.94
CA PRO A 10 -23.72 -30.26 -29.60
C PRO A 10 -23.80 -31.41 -28.56
N GLY A 11 -23.01 -31.31 -27.48
CA GLY A 11 -23.18 -32.06 -26.21
C GLY A 11 -22.07 -31.68 -25.19
N LEU A 12 -22.37 -30.94 -24.10
CA LEU A 12 -22.66 -31.41 -22.72
C LEU A 12 -21.55 -32.36 -22.18
N ILE A 13 -20.90 -32.18 -21.01
CA ILE A 13 -21.43 -32.07 -19.64
C ILE A 13 -20.37 -31.44 -18.67
N SER A 14 -20.86 -30.51 -17.85
CA SER A 14 -20.48 -30.13 -16.46
C SER A 14 -19.36 -30.88 -15.70
N ARG A 15 -18.48 -30.10 -15.04
CA ARG A 15 -18.21 -30.19 -13.58
C ARG A 15 -17.92 -28.80 -13.00
N GLY A 16 -18.83 -28.32 -12.14
CA GLY A 16 -18.65 -27.14 -11.29
C GLY A 16 -18.04 -27.47 -9.93
N GLY A 17 -17.55 -26.42 -9.25
CA GLY A 17 -17.03 -26.42 -7.87
C GLY A 17 -15.67 -25.71 -7.82
N ALA A 18 -15.42 -24.62 -7.10
CA ALA A 18 -16.00 -24.18 -5.84
C ALA A 18 -16.36 -22.67 -5.85
N GLY A 19 -17.51 -22.38 -5.24
CA GLY A 19 -18.06 -21.05 -5.10
C GLY A 19 -17.20 -20.13 -4.24
N ARG A 20 -16.91 -18.94 -4.78
CA ARG A 20 -16.69 -17.76 -3.98
C ARG A 20 -17.93 -16.90 -4.08
N LEU A 21 -18.65 -16.79 -2.96
CA LEU A 21 -19.72 -15.83 -2.75
C LEU A 21 -19.14 -14.41 -2.90
N TYR A 22 -19.51 -13.72 -3.98
CA TYR A 22 -19.33 -12.28 -4.08
C TYR A 22 -20.61 -11.63 -3.60
N ARG A 23 -20.60 -11.08 -2.38
CA ARG A 23 -21.64 -10.14 -1.94
C ARG A 23 -21.31 -8.78 -2.55
N VAL A 24 -22.01 -8.43 -3.62
CA VAL A 24 -21.98 -7.07 -4.17
C VAL A 24 -22.68 -6.15 -3.18
N CYS A 25 -21.91 -5.43 -2.37
CA CYS A 25 -22.43 -4.35 -1.54
C CYS A 25 -22.27 -3.04 -2.32
N ALA A 26 -23.38 -2.44 -2.69
CA ALA A 26 -23.40 -1.06 -3.16
C ALA A 26 -22.85 -0.15 -2.05
N LEU A 27 -22.02 0.82 -2.46
CA LEU A 27 -21.41 1.88 -1.64
C LEU A 27 -20.10 1.52 -0.90
N GLY A 28 -19.00 1.71 -1.64
CA GLY A 28 -17.78 2.40 -1.18
C GLY A 28 -17.19 2.10 0.21
N ARG A 29 -16.26 1.13 0.27
CA ARG A 29 -14.88 1.25 0.84
C ARG A 29 -14.26 -0.14 0.97
N ALA A 30 -13.29 -0.46 0.11
CA ALA A 30 -12.49 -1.68 0.22
C ALA A 30 -11.58 -1.63 1.46
N ARG A 31 -11.78 -2.54 2.42
CA ARG A 31 -10.79 -2.85 3.47
C ARG A 31 -10.20 -4.23 3.25
N LYS A 32 -8.88 -4.29 3.34
CA LYS A 32 -8.02 -5.48 3.16
C LYS A 32 -8.01 -6.29 4.46
N VAL A 33 -8.46 -7.54 4.42
CA VAL A 33 -8.31 -8.50 5.52
C VAL A 33 -6.93 -9.16 5.37
N ARG A 34 -6.13 -9.18 6.44
CA ARG A 34 -4.84 -9.90 6.48
C ARG A 34 -5.11 -11.34 6.90
N SER A 35 -4.53 -12.30 6.18
CA SER A 35 -4.42 -13.70 6.62
C SER A 35 -3.63 -13.76 7.93
N ALA A 36 -4.13 -14.56 8.87
CA ALA A 36 -3.41 -14.97 10.06
C ALA A 36 -2.64 -16.25 9.74
N ASP A 37 -1.33 -16.23 9.99
CA ASP A 37 -0.42 -17.35 9.84
C ASP A 37 -0.72 -18.45 10.86
N GLY A 38 -0.59 -19.69 10.39
CA GLY A 38 -0.85 -20.91 11.12
C GLY A 38 0.08 -21.14 12.30
N ARG A 39 -0.47 -21.75 13.34
CA ARG A 39 0.27 -22.49 14.35
C ARG A 39 -0.44 -23.82 14.59
N ASN A 40 0.25 -24.90 14.23
CA ASN A 40 -0.09 -26.28 14.58
C ASN A 40 -0.18 -26.40 16.10
N ARG A 41 -1.28 -26.99 16.59
CA ARG A 41 -1.31 -27.69 17.86
C ARG A 41 -1.77 -29.11 17.57
N THR A 42 -0.85 -30.04 17.76
CA THR A 42 -1.10 -31.47 17.85
C THR A 42 -1.62 -31.76 19.25
N ASP A 43 -2.81 -32.33 19.34
CA ASP A 43 -3.39 -32.81 20.60
C ASP A 43 -2.79 -34.18 20.97
N PRO A 44 -2.45 -34.46 22.24
CA PRO A 44 -2.23 -35.82 22.70
C PRO A 44 -3.48 -36.41 23.36
N SER A 45 -3.78 -37.66 23.01
CA SER A 45 -4.84 -38.52 23.53
C SER A 45 -4.51 -39.12 24.91
N PRO A 46 -5.52 -39.45 25.76
CA PRO A 46 -5.31 -40.09 27.06
C PRO A 46 -5.55 -41.61 27.04
N THR A 47 -4.68 -42.38 27.68
CA THR A 47 -4.93 -43.77 28.10
C THR A 47 -4.25 -44.06 29.45
N ASP A 48 -5.08 -44.09 30.51
CA ASP A 48 -5.28 -45.19 31.50
C ASP A 48 -4.08 -45.71 32.37
N PRO A 49 -4.33 -46.49 33.46
CA PRO A 49 -4.53 -45.98 34.82
C PRO A 49 -3.69 -46.78 35.86
N SER A 50 -4.05 -46.69 37.15
CA SER A 50 -3.69 -47.56 38.29
C SER A 50 -2.41 -47.23 39.08
N ALA A 51 -2.59 -46.90 40.37
CA ALA A 51 -1.96 -47.61 41.49
C ALA A 51 -2.48 -47.09 42.85
N ASP A 52 -2.41 -47.98 43.84
CA ASP A 52 -3.21 -48.07 45.06
C ASP A 52 -2.91 -47.15 46.26
N ARG A 53 -3.99 -46.96 47.03
CA ARG A 53 -4.15 -46.98 48.51
C ARG A 53 -2.92 -46.93 49.43
N ARG A 54 -2.97 -45.96 50.36
CA ARG A 54 -2.81 -46.05 51.84
C ARG A 54 -2.82 -44.61 52.37
N SER A 55 -3.26 -44.23 53.55
CA SER A 55 -4.08 -44.75 54.65
C SER A 55 -4.24 -43.55 55.61
N SER A 56 -5.34 -43.50 56.37
CA SER A 56 -5.48 -42.86 57.71
C SER A 56 -5.04 -41.39 57.85
N VAL A 57 -5.99 -40.45 57.93
CA VAL A 57 -6.46 -39.84 59.21
C VAL A 57 -5.31 -39.17 59.97
N TRP A 58 -5.37 -37.84 60.08
CA TRP A 58 -5.37 -37.07 61.35
C TRP A 58 -5.64 -35.58 61.05
N ASP A 59 -6.72 -35.10 61.67
CA ASP A 59 -6.96 -33.82 62.35
C ASP A 59 -6.85 -32.43 61.69
N GLU A 60 -7.85 -31.65 62.10
CA GLU A 60 -7.95 -30.18 62.16
C GLU A 60 -6.65 -29.49 62.56
N GLU A 61 -6.34 -28.35 61.92
CA GLU A 61 -6.23 -27.10 62.66
C GLU A 61 -6.10 -25.86 61.75
N ALA A 62 -6.73 -24.79 62.23
CA ALA A 62 -6.32 -23.40 62.14
C ALA A 62 -6.30 -22.67 60.77
N GLY A 63 -7.19 -21.68 60.67
CA GLY A 63 -7.25 -20.70 59.60
C GLY A 63 -5.98 -19.89 59.44
N GLY A 64 -5.53 -19.76 58.19
CA GLY A 64 -4.69 -18.66 57.73
C GLY A 64 -5.55 -17.64 56.98
N PRO A 65 -5.29 -16.33 57.12
CA PRO A 65 -5.98 -15.34 56.31
C PRO A 65 -5.65 -15.59 54.83
N ARG A 66 -6.68 -15.76 54.00
CA ARG A 66 -6.53 -15.78 52.54
C ARG A 66 -5.84 -14.48 52.15
N ARG A 67 -4.63 -14.55 51.59
CA ARG A 67 -3.99 -13.39 50.94
C ARG A 67 -5.01 -12.85 49.92
N PRO A 68 -5.32 -11.53 49.93
CA PRO A 68 -6.10 -10.98 48.84
C PRO A 68 -5.31 -11.20 47.55
N GLU A 69 -5.93 -11.94 46.64
CA GLU A 69 -5.46 -12.20 45.29
C GLU A 69 -5.28 -10.81 44.64
N SER A 70 -4.02 -10.40 44.47
CA SER A 70 -3.68 -9.16 43.79
C SER A 70 -3.99 -9.35 42.31
N THR A 71 -5.23 -9.08 41.96
CA THR A 71 -5.64 -8.82 40.59
C THR A 71 -4.82 -7.62 40.12
N SER A 72 -3.82 -7.91 39.31
CA SER A 72 -3.07 -6.89 38.58
C SER A 72 -4.07 -6.20 37.67
N GLU A 73 -4.51 -5.01 38.06
CA GLU A 73 -5.33 -4.17 37.21
C GLU A 73 -4.50 -3.80 35.98
N GLU A 74 -4.75 -4.52 34.88
CA GLU A 74 -4.31 -4.11 33.55
C GLU A 74 -4.83 -2.67 33.33
N PRO A 75 -3.97 -1.70 33.00
CA PRO A 75 -4.40 -0.32 32.81
C PRO A 75 -5.35 -0.26 31.60
N GLY A 76 -6.65 -0.32 31.89
CA GLY A 76 -7.70 -0.21 30.90
C GLY A 76 -7.61 1.14 30.20
N GLU A 77 -7.70 1.13 28.87
CA GLU A 77 -7.78 2.35 28.05
C GLU A 77 -8.92 3.25 28.57
N GLN A 78 -8.59 4.27 29.36
CA GLN A 78 -9.57 5.23 29.87
C GLN A 78 -10.05 6.12 28.72
N LEU A 79 -11.31 5.91 28.33
CA LEU A 79 -11.97 6.77 27.36
C LEU A 79 -12.29 8.14 28.02
N PRO A 80 -12.08 9.26 27.30
CA PRO A 80 -12.34 10.56 27.86
C PRO A 80 -13.83 10.75 28.18
N THR A 81 -14.11 11.32 29.34
CA THR A 81 -15.47 11.58 29.79
C THR A 81 -16.12 12.68 28.95
N ILE A 82 -17.45 12.70 28.92
CA ILE A 82 -18.20 13.72 28.15
C ILE A 82 -17.85 15.14 28.63
N GLN A 83 -17.72 15.35 29.94
CA GLN A 83 -17.33 16.64 30.50
C GLN A 83 -15.91 17.07 30.07
N GLN A 84 -14.99 16.13 29.85
CA GLN A 84 -13.66 16.45 29.29
C GLN A 84 -13.77 16.91 27.84
N LEU A 85 -14.64 16.30 27.04
CA LEU A 85 -14.88 16.71 25.65
C LEU A 85 -15.62 18.07 25.55
N VAL A 86 -16.48 18.38 26.51
CA VAL A 86 -17.14 19.70 26.62
C VAL A 86 -16.12 20.80 26.95
N ARG A 87 -15.17 20.53 27.86
CA ARG A 87 -14.10 21.47 28.22
C ARG A 87 -13.02 21.59 27.13
N LYS A 88 -12.70 20.48 26.47
CA LYS A 88 -11.68 20.39 25.41
C LYS A 88 -12.25 19.57 24.25
N GLY A 89 -12.75 20.27 23.24
CA GLY A 89 -13.25 19.65 22.02
C GLY A 89 -12.17 18.79 21.32
N ARG A 90 -12.61 17.81 20.52
CA ARG A 90 -11.68 16.96 19.76
C ARG A 90 -10.99 17.77 18.68
N THR A 91 -9.67 17.70 18.61
CA THR A 91 -8.91 18.31 17.52
C THR A 91 -8.81 17.34 16.33
N PRO A 92 -9.17 17.77 15.12
CA PRO A 92 -8.99 16.94 13.94
C PRO A 92 -7.50 16.76 13.64
N LYS A 93 -7.10 15.57 13.21
CA LYS A 93 -5.72 15.29 12.81
C LYS A 93 -5.41 16.03 11.50
N VAL A 94 -4.51 17.03 11.56
CA VAL A 94 -4.05 17.75 10.37
C VAL A 94 -3.16 16.85 9.51
N THR A 95 -3.52 16.67 8.24
CA THR A 95 -2.72 15.88 7.29
C THR A 95 -1.91 16.77 6.35
N LYS A 96 -0.62 16.45 6.16
CA LYS A 96 0.26 17.18 5.26
C LYS A 96 0.13 16.64 3.84
N THR A 97 0.14 17.54 2.85
CA THR A 97 0.07 17.14 1.44
C THR A 97 1.35 16.44 0.99
N LYS A 98 1.20 15.43 0.11
CA LYS A 98 2.32 14.66 -0.42
C LYS A 98 3.15 15.42 -1.46
N ALA A 99 2.66 16.56 -1.94
CA ALA A 99 3.28 17.39 -2.99
C ALA A 99 3.17 18.89 -2.64
N PRO A 100 3.93 19.38 -1.65
CA PRO A 100 3.80 20.76 -1.16
C PRO A 100 4.23 21.83 -2.16
N ALA A 101 5.18 21.52 -3.07
CA ALA A 101 5.73 22.52 -3.99
C ALA A 101 4.75 22.96 -5.09
N LEU A 102 3.71 22.17 -5.35
CA LEU A 102 2.71 22.49 -6.36
C LEU A 102 1.62 23.45 -5.86
N LYS A 103 1.60 23.81 -4.56
CA LYS A 103 0.61 24.74 -3.96
C LYS A 103 -0.84 24.45 -4.42
N ALA A 104 -1.27 23.19 -4.31
CA ALA A 104 -2.57 22.67 -4.76
C ALA A 104 -2.84 22.64 -6.27
N ASN A 105 -1.91 23.11 -7.12
CA ASN A 105 -2.02 22.92 -8.57
C ASN A 105 -1.80 21.45 -8.96
N PRO A 106 -2.54 20.91 -9.95
CA PRO A 106 -2.34 19.53 -10.41
C PRO A 106 -1.00 19.35 -11.12
N GLN A 107 -0.58 20.36 -11.87
CA GLN A 107 0.63 20.38 -12.69
C GLN A 107 1.24 21.77 -12.64
N GLN A 108 2.55 21.86 -12.80
CA GLN A 108 3.25 23.13 -12.79
C GLN A 108 4.41 23.15 -13.78
N ARG A 109 4.55 24.26 -14.49
CA ARG A 109 5.68 24.51 -15.39
C ARG A 109 6.95 24.78 -14.57
N GLY A 110 8.07 24.29 -15.07
CA GLY A 110 9.39 24.59 -14.52
C GLY A 110 10.48 24.49 -15.58
N VAL A 111 11.67 24.95 -15.20
CA VAL A 111 12.87 24.91 -16.04
C VAL A 111 13.86 23.94 -15.41
N CYS A 112 14.43 23.03 -16.20
CA CYS A 112 15.47 22.12 -15.75
C CYS A 112 16.77 22.89 -15.45
N THR A 113 17.29 22.76 -14.25
CA THR A 113 18.61 23.31 -13.89
C THR A 113 19.72 22.34 -14.27
N ARG A 114 19.56 21.07 -13.88
CA ARG A 114 20.51 19.99 -14.22
C ARG A 114 19.78 18.68 -14.43
N VAL A 115 20.28 17.86 -15.35
CA VAL A 115 19.76 16.51 -15.63
C VAL A 115 20.87 15.51 -15.31
N TYR A 116 20.58 14.53 -14.46
CA TYR A 116 21.58 13.59 -13.97
C TYR A 116 20.93 12.26 -13.58
N THR A 117 21.76 11.24 -13.39
CA THR A 117 21.31 9.92 -12.94
C THR A 117 21.57 9.73 -11.46
N THR A 118 20.66 9.05 -10.75
CA THR A 118 20.80 8.73 -9.33
C THR A 118 20.58 7.23 -9.10
N THR A 119 21.34 6.65 -8.19
CA THR A 119 21.16 5.26 -7.75
C THR A 119 20.03 5.16 -6.73
N PRO A 120 19.15 4.14 -6.81
CA PRO A 120 18.03 3.95 -5.90
C PRO A 120 18.46 3.46 -4.51
N LYS A 121 17.51 3.47 -3.57
CA LYS A 121 17.68 2.81 -2.27
C LYS A 121 17.77 1.29 -2.46
N LYS A 122 18.68 0.64 -1.73
CA LYS A 122 18.73 -0.83 -1.53
C LYS A 122 17.32 -1.32 -1.14
N PRO A 123 16.73 -2.38 -1.73
CA PRO A 123 17.32 -3.56 -2.40
C PRO A 123 17.53 -3.43 -3.92
N ASN A 124 17.11 -2.32 -4.53
CA ASN A 124 17.12 -2.19 -5.98
C ASN A 124 18.48 -1.67 -6.47
N SER A 125 18.87 -2.04 -7.68
CA SER A 125 20.02 -1.50 -8.41
C SER A 125 19.56 -1.07 -9.81
N ALA A 126 19.79 0.19 -10.17
CA ALA A 126 19.50 0.75 -11.50
C ALA A 126 20.04 2.19 -11.58
N LEU A 127 20.21 2.71 -12.79
CA LEU A 127 20.40 4.15 -12.99
C LEU A 127 19.04 4.80 -13.25
N ARG A 128 18.59 5.64 -12.32
CA ARG A 128 17.33 6.37 -12.45
C ARG A 128 17.61 7.78 -12.99
N LYS A 129 16.94 8.15 -14.07
CA LYS A 129 17.06 9.47 -14.71
C LYS A 129 16.23 10.50 -13.92
N VAL A 130 16.86 11.58 -13.48
CA VAL A 130 16.25 12.62 -12.64
C VAL A 130 16.67 14.00 -13.17
N ALA A 131 15.82 14.99 -12.97
CA ALA A 131 16.16 16.40 -13.21
C ALA A 131 15.95 17.23 -11.94
N ARG A 132 16.84 18.20 -11.70
CA ARG A 132 16.52 19.36 -10.85
C ARG A 132 15.72 20.34 -11.67
N VAL A 133 14.58 20.75 -11.16
CA VAL A 133 13.64 21.65 -11.84
C VAL A 133 13.33 22.82 -10.91
N LYS A 134 13.53 24.04 -11.40
CA LYS A 134 13.05 25.26 -10.77
C LYS A 134 11.62 25.50 -11.26
N LEU A 135 10.64 25.35 -10.37
CA LEU A 135 9.23 25.61 -10.70
C LEU A 135 8.99 27.11 -10.86
N SER A 136 7.90 27.49 -11.55
CA SER A 136 7.49 28.90 -11.63
C SER A 136 7.20 29.53 -10.27
N ASN A 137 6.91 28.74 -9.23
CA ASN A 137 6.76 29.20 -7.84
C ASN A 137 8.10 29.61 -7.18
N GLY A 138 9.24 29.48 -7.86
CA GLY A 138 10.58 29.73 -7.31
C GLY A 138 11.16 28.55 -6.51
N THR A 139 10.36 27.56 -6.14
CA THR A 139 10.83 26.35 -5.44
C THR A 139 11.57 25.41 -6.38
N GLU A 140 12.74 24.95 -5.94
CA GLU A 140 13.48 23.91 -6.64
C GLU A 140 13.08 22.51 -6.16
N VAL A 141 12.82 21.63 -7.12
CA VAL A 141 12.39 20.26 -6.86
C VAL A 141 13.19 19.26 -7.69
N THR A 142 13.34 18.04 -7.17
CA THR A 142 13.80 16.90 -7.96
C THR A 142 12.60 16.19 -8.59
N ALA A 143 12.63 16.04 -9.91
CA ALA A 143 11.59 15.38 -10.67
C ALA A 143 12.16 14.16 -11.41
N TYR A 144 11.47 13.02 -11.29
CA TYR A 144 11.81 11.80 -12.01
C TYR A 144 11.37 11.88 -13.48
N ILE A 145 12.22 11.38 -14.37
CA ILE A 145 11.94 11.31 -15.81
C ILE A 145 11.43 9.91 -16.14
N PRO A 146 10.13 9.73 -16.42
CA PRO A 146 9.57 8.41 -16.65
C PRO A 146 9.83 7.92 -18.09
N GLY A 147 10.06 6.61 -18.21
CA GLY A 147 10.20 5.92 -19.50
C GLY A 147 11.65 5.70 -19.93
N GLU A 148 11.76 5.22 -21.17
CA GLU A 148 13.03 4.94 -21.84
C GLU A 148 13.48 6.17 -22.64
N GLY A 149 14.76 6.53 -22.52
CA GLY A 149 15.32 7.72 -23.15
C GLY A 149 14.73 9.06 -22.66
N HIS A 150 15.44 10.15 -22.96
CA HIS A 150 14.96 11.51 -22.76
C HIS A 150 15.78 12.48 -23.61
N ASN A 151 15.19 13.61 -23.96
CA ASN A 151 15.81 14.70 -24.71
C ASN A 151 16.03 15.95 -23.82
N LEU A 152 15.99 15.79 -22.50
CA LEU A 152 16.06 16.95 -21.61
C LEU A 152 17.52 17.34 -21.40
N GLN A 153 17.76 18.63 -21.56
CA GLN A 153 19.03 19.27 -21.34
C GLN A 153 18.85 20.29 -20.21
N GLU A 154 19.92 21.01 -19.91
CA GLU A 154 19.85 22.19 -19.08
C GLU A 154 18.93 23.24 -19.74
N ARG A 155 18.22 24.02 -18.93
CA ARG A 155 17.28 25.06 -19.36
C ARG A 155 16.05 24.60 -20.16
N SER A 156 15.89 23.31 -20.43
CA SER A 156 14.65 22.80 -21.05
C SER A 156 13.42 23.08 -20.17
N MET A 157 12.32 23.48 -20.81
CA MET A 157 11.03 23.70 -20.15
C MET A 157 10.26 22.39 -20.00
N VAL A 158 9.78 22.12 -18.79
CA VAL A 158 9.11 20.87 -18.46
C VAL A 158 7.85 21.09 -17.64
N LEU A 159 6.89 20.17 -17.81
CA LEU A 159 5.67 20.14 -17.02
C LEU A 159 5.79 19.07 -15.94
N VAL A 160 5.62 19.46 -14.69
CA VAL A 160 5.82 18.61 -13.51
C VAL A 160 4.48 18.30 -12.88
N ARG A 161 4.29 17.04 -12.47
CA ARG A 161 3.15 16.59 -11.67
C ARG A 161 3.59 15.92 -10.36
N GLY A 162 2.66 15.84 -9.42
CA GLY A 162 2.84 15.09 -8.18
C GLY A 162 2.98 13.58 -8.44
N GLY A 163 3.86 12.92 -7.68
CA GLY A 163 3.98 11.48 -7.72
C GLY A 163 5.33 10.99 -7.19
N ARG A 164 5.34 10.50 -5.94
CA ARG A 164 6.56 9.96 -5.34
C ARG A 164 7.07 8.74 -6.11
N VAL A 165 8.39 8.67 -6.26
CA VAL A 165 9.08 7.46 -6.68
C VAL A 165 9.50 6.72 -5.41
N LYS A 166 9.08 5.47 -5.25
CA LYS A 166 9.36 4.68 -4.04
C LYS A 166 10.86 4.43 -3.88
N ASP A 167 11.54 4.22 -5.00
CA ASP A 167 12.94 3.81 -5.06
C ASP A 167 13.92 4.93 -4.68
N LEU A 168 13.57 6.19 -4.98
CA LEU A 168 14.45 7.34 -4.76
C LEU A 168 13.98 8.15 -3.55
N PRO A 169 14.81 8.32 -2.51
CA PRO A 169 14.51 9.25 -1.44
C PRO A 169 14.52 10.70 -1.98
N GLY A 170 13.64 11.55 -1.45
CA GLY A 170 13.55 12.96 -1.85
C GLY A 170 12.83 13.24 -3.19
N VAL A 171 12.71 12.26 -4.09
CA VAL A 171 12.06 12.46 -5.39
C VAL A 171 10.54 12.26 -5.31
N ARG A 172 9.83 13.38 -5.15
CA ARG A 172 8.37 13.43 -4.92
C ARG A 172 7.56 13.75 -6.17
N TYR A 173 8.23 14.16 -7.25
CA TYR A 173 7.60 14.67 -8.46
C TYR A 173 8.02 13.88 -9.69
N LYS A 174 7.18 13.91 -10.73
CA LYS A 174 7.42 13.26 -12.01
C LYS A 174 7.21 14.27 -13.13
N ILE A 175 8.06 14.20 -14.14
CA ILE A 175 7.88 14.96 -15.37
C ILE A 175 6.81 14.27 -16.22
N ILE A 176 5.92 15.06 -16.83
CA ILE A 176 4.95 14.60 -17.81
C ILE A 176 5.66 14.49 -19.16
N ARG A 177 5.40 13.42 -19.92
CA ARG A 177 6.00 13.21 -21.25
C ARG A 177 5.05 13.67 -22.34
N GLY A 178 5.61 14.20 -23.43
CA GLY A 178 4.83 14.72 -24.56
C GLY A 178 4.24 16.10 -24.30
N ALA A 179 4.77 16.82 -23.31
CA ALA A 179 4.36 18.18 -22.97
C ALA A 179 5.58 19.13 -22.90
N LEU A 180 5.47 20.33 -23.47
CA LEU A 180 6.59 21.27 -23.64
C LEU A 180 7.78 20.58 -24.34
N ASP A 181 9.00 20.78 -23.87
CA ASP A 181 10.21 20.25 -24.52
C ASP A 181 10.42 18.74 -24.26
N THR A 182 9.54 18.11 -23.47
CA THR A 182 9.63 16.69 -23.17
C THR A 182 9.10 15.86 -24.35
N GLN A 183 9.99 15.24 -25.10
CA GLN A 183 9.58 14.35 -26.18
C GLN A 183 8.84 13.10 -25.66
N ALA A 184 7.95 12.56 -26.49
CA ALA A 184 7.31 11.28 -26.23
C ALA A 184 8.33 10.13 -26.15
N VAL A 185 7.96 9.03 -25.49
CA VAL A 185 8.80 7.80 -25.52
C VAL A 185 8.61 7.11 -26.87
N LYS A 186 9.71 6.86 -27.58
CA LYS A 186 9.72 6.20 -28.90
C LYS A 186 9.25 4.75 -28.78
N ASN A 187 8.61 4.22 -29.83
CA ASN A 187 8.21 2.81 -29.98
C ASN A 187 7.34 2.22 -28.85
N ARG A 188 6.66 3.06 -28.07
CA ARG A 188 5.76 2.61 -27.00
C ARG A 188 4.41 2.16 -27.59
N LYS A 189 4.11 0.86 -27.55
CA LYS A 189 2.81 0.32 -28.02
C LYS A 189 1.73 0.29 -26.95
N GLN A 190 2.11 0.07 -25.68
CA GLN A 190 1.18 -0.02 -24.53
C GLN A 190 1.30 1.17 -23.58
N ALA A 191 0.20 1.49 -22.87
CA ALA A 191 0.11 2.61 -21.93
C ALA A 191 0.59 3.96 -22.50
N ARG A 192 0.32 4.19 -23.79
CA ARG A 192 0.86 5.28 -24.61
C ARG A 192 0.58 6.67 -24.05
N SER A 193 -0.64 6.88 -23.55
CA SER A 193 -1.10 8.15 -22.98
C SER A 193 -0.26 8.62 -21.80
N ARG A 194 0.33 7.71 -21.01
CA ARG A 194 1.17 8.08 -19.85
C ARG A 194 2.55 8.60 -20.26
N TYR A 195 3.00 8.27 -21.46
CA TYR A 195 4.35 8.57 -21.97
C TYR A 195 4.33 9.48 -23.20
N GLY A 196 3.17 10.05 -23.53
CA GLY A 196 2.99 10.97 -24.66
C GLY A 196 3.11 10.34 -26.05
N ALA A 197 3.09 9.01 -26.16
CA ALA A 197 3.21 8.34 -27.45
C ALA A 197 1.88 8.40 -28.22
N LYS A 198 1.93 8.79 -29.50
CA LYS A 198 0.74 8.81 -30.39
C LYS A 198 0.41 7.40 -30.88
N LYS A 199 -0.83 7.20 -31.34
CA LYS A 199 -1.22 5.98 -32.07
C LYS A 199 -0.62 6.09 -33.48
N GLY A 200 0.39 5.25 -33.75
CA GLY A 200 0.77 4.90 -35.11
C GLY A 200 -0.14 3.81 -35.66
#